data_AF-A0A5C7F0K1-F1
#
_entry.id   AF-A0A5C7F0K1-F1
#
_cell.length_a   1.000
_cell.length_b   1.000
_cell.length_c   1.000
_cell.angle_alpha   90.00
_cell.angle_beta   90.00
_cell.angle_gamma   90.00
#
_symmetry.space_group_name_H-M   'P 1'
#
loop_
_entity.id
_entity.type
_entity.pdbx_description
1 polymer ?
#
loop_
_entity_poly.entity_id
_entity_poly.type
_entity_poly.pdbx_seq_one_letter_code
_entity_poly.pdbx_strand_id
1 'polypeptide(L)'
;MKIAFFLIMVLLTNHSCSAQDNIDFYYQDKTKATATDSAAYKSYLENIPNKFLKKDDEVLLFFNNAAFIDDVITINGKSYNFENYTCGYRQIRIPKSEAKIKITSKKKESMKFNLKKEIDYIIINGGFDNKWSVTFSEYFPTMECI
;
A
#
# COMPACT_ATOMS: atom_id res chain seq x y z
N MET A 1 -0.54 -48.01 21.93
CA MET A 1 -0.01 -46.67 22.28
C MET A 1 0.84 -45.98 21.21
N LYS A 2 1.32 -46.65 20.14
CA LYS A 2 2.14 -46.00 19.09
C LYS A 2 1.31 -45.28 18.00
N ILE A 3 0.08 -45.73 17.73
CA ILE A 3 -0.79 -45.18 16.67
C ILE A 3 -1.39 -43.82 17.08
N ALA A 4 -1.77 -43.65 18.35
CA ALA A 4 -2.33 -42.39 18.86
C ALA A 4 -1.31 -41.23 18.81
N PHE A 5 -0.03 -41.53 19.03
CA PHE A 5 1.03 -40.53 18.98
C PHE A 5 1.28 -40.02 17.55
N PHE A 6 1.15 -40.91 16.55
CA PHE A 6 1.30 -40.54 15.14
C PHE A 6 0.16 -39.64 14.66
N LEU A 7 -1.08 -39.90 15.11
CA LEU A 7 -2.24 -39.05 14.80
C LEU A 7 -2.12 -37.64 15.38
N ILE A 8 -1.61 -37.52 16.61
CA ILE A 8 -1.40 -36.21 17.26
C ILE A 8 -0.30 -35.42 16.54
N MET A 9 0.76 -36.08 16.08
CA MET A 9 1.85 -35.44 15.36
C MET A 9 1.40 -34.91 13.98
N VAL A 10 0.53 -35.64 13.27
CA VAL A 10 -0.06 -35.23 11.98
C VAL A 10 -1.06 -34.08 12.15
N LEU A 11 -1.78 -34.01 13.28
CA LEU A 11 -2.65 -32.87 13.59
C LEU A 11 -1.87 -31.59 13.91
N LEU A 12 -0.69 -31.71 14.55
CA LEU A 12 0.17 -30.57 14.88
C LEU A 12 0.91 -29.99 13.67
N THR A 13 1.27 -30.81 12.67
CA THR A 13 1.91 -30.31 11.44
C THR A 13 0.94 -29.63 10.48
N ASN A 14 -0.36 -29.96 10.51
CA ASN A 14 -1.39 -29.28 9.71
C ASN A 14 -1.86 -27.95 10.29
N HIS A 15 -1.61 -27.68 11.59
CA HIS A 15 -1.93 -26.38 12.21
C HIS A 15 -0.77 -25.37 12.18
N SER A 16 0.39 -25.76 11.66
CA SER A 16 1.60 -24.92 11.67
C SER A 16 1.82 -24.14 10.37
N CYS A 17 0.91 -24.25 9.39
CA CYS A 17 0.86 -23.30 8.28
C CYS A 17 0.03 -22.08 8.70
N SER A 18 0.53 -21.30 9.66
CA SER A 18 0.12 -19.89 9.72
C SER A 18 0.60 -19.27 8.42
N ALA A 19 -0.34 -18.81 7.61
CA ALA A 19 -0.10 -18.13 6.35
C ALA A 19 1.13 -17.21 6.46
N GLN A 20 2.03 -17.26 5.47
CA GLN A 20 2.82 -16.08 5.19
C GLN A 20 1.81 -14.95 5.03
N ASP A 21 1.89 -13.92 5.87
CA ASP A 21 0.98 -12.78 5.77
C ASP A 21 1.02 -12.26 4.33
N ASN A 22 -0.15 -12.14 3.68
CA ASN A 22 -0.26 -11.71 2.29
C ASN A 22 0.04 -10.21 2.09
N ILE A 23 0.58 -9.54 3.12
CA ILE A 23 0.78 -8.10 3.19
C ILE A 23 2.11 -7.81 3.86
N ASP A 24 3.02 -7.17 3.13
CA ASP A 24 4.25 -6.61 3.68
C ASP A 24 4.07 -5.11 3.95
N PHE A 25 4.47 -4.67 5.14
CA PHE A 25 4.44 -3.26 5.53
C PHE A 25 5.86 -2.71 5.76
N TYR A 26 6.18 -1.59 5.11
CA TYR A 26 7.44 -0.88 5.22
C TYR A 26 7.23 0.54 5.77
N TYR A 27 8.27 1.11 6.39
CA TYR A 27 8.23 2.45 6.98
C TYR A 27 9.43 3.29 6.55
N GLN A 28 9.17 4.51 6.10
CA GLN A 28 10.16 5.49 5.67
C GLN A 28 10.07 6.74 6.56
N ASP A 29 11.11 6.93 7.37
CA ASP A 29 11.26 8.04 8.31
C ASP A 29 11.88 9.26 7.61
N LYS A 30 11.37 10.46 7.90
CA LYS A 30 11.86 11.72 7.32
C LYS A 30 13.36 11.97 7.52
N THR A 31 13.98 11.46 8.60
CA THR A 31 15.42 11.62 8.84
C THR A 31 16.28 10.86 7.83
N LYS A 32 15.66 9.97 7.04
CA LYS A 32 16.32 9.18 5.99
C LYS A 32 16.06 9.75 4.59
N ALA A 33 15.31 10.85 4.47
CA ALA A 33 15.08 11.50 3.18
C ALA A 33 16.40 11.93 2.55
N THR A 34 16.55 11.65 1.25
CA THR A 34 17.73 12.00 0.47
C THR A 34 17.57 13.37 -0.20
N ALA A 35 18.66 13.89 -0.76
CA ALA A 35 18.60 15.09 -1.60
C ALA A 35 17.71 14.87 -2.84
N THR A 36 17.69 13.65 -3.38
CA THR A 36 16.81 13.27 -4.50
C THR A 36 15.34 13.37 -4.10
N ASP A 37 14.97 12.87 -2.91
CA ASP A 37 13.59 12.96 -2.42
C ASP A 37 13.15 14.42 -2.22
N SER A 38 14.07 15.26 -1.74
CA SER A 38 13.82 16.69 -1.60
C SER A 38 13.59 17.37 -2.96
N ALA A 39 14.36 17.01 -3.99
CA ALA A 39 14.19 17.52 -5.34
C ALA A 39 12.88 17.03 -5.98
N ALA A 40 12.52 15.77 -5.77
CA ALA A 40 11.24 15.21 -6.24
C ALA A 40 10.05 15.93 -5.60
N TYR A 41 10.10 16.19 -4.29
CA TYR A 41 9.06 16.95 -3.60
C TYR A 41 8.94 18.38 -4.11
N LYS A 42 10.07 19.07 -4.30
CA LYS A 42 10.07 20.42 -4.88
C LYS A 42 9.45 20.43 -6.28
N SER A 43 9.83 19.48 -7.13
CA SER A 43 9.24 19.32 -8.46
C SER A 43 7.73 19.07 -8.40
N TYR A 44 7.25 18.25 -7.46
CA TYR A 44 5.83 18.03 -7.22
C TYR A 44 5.10 19.34 -6.90
N LEU A 45 5.64 20.16 -6.00
CA LEU A 45 5.04 21.45 -5.64
C LEU A 45 5.03 22.46 -6.78
N GLU A 46 6.08 22.47 -7.62
CA GLU A 46 6.24 23.45 -8.70
C GLU A 46 5.45 23.09 -9.97
N ASN A 47 5.31 21.80 -10.27
CA ASN A 47 4.77 21.34 -11.55
C ASN A 47 3.32 20.82 -11.48
N ILE A 48 2.81 20.50 -10.29
CA ILE A 48 1.43 20.03 -10.13
C ILE A 48 0.52 21.23 -9.81
N PRO A 49 -0.57 21.45 -10.57
CA PRO A 49 -1.51 22.52 -10.27
C PRO A 49 -2.05 22.42 -8.84
N ASN A 50 -2.14 23.54 -8.13
CA ASN A 50 -2.51 23.62 -6.70
C ASN A 50 -3.77 22.81 -6.33
N LYS A 51 -4.78 22.74 -7.21
CA LYS A 51 -6.00 21.96 -6.98
C LYS A 51 -5.76 20.44 -6.84
N PHE A 52 -4.64 19.95 -7.34
CA PHE A 52 -4.23 18.55 -7.32
C PHE A 52 -3.17 18.26 -6.25
N LEU A 53 -2.63 19.30 -5.59
CA LEU A 53 -1.73 19.10 -4.45
C LEU A 53 -2.49 18.49 -3.26
N LYS A 54 -1.77 17.70 -2.46
CA LYS A 54 -2.21 17.16 -1.17
C LYS A 54 -2.36 18.31 -0.17
N LYS A 55 -3.41 18.28 0.66
CA LYS A 55 -3.56 19.18 1.82
C LYS A 55 -2.93 18.58 3.07
N ASP A 56 -2.72 19.41 4.09
CA ASP A 56 -2.09 18.97 5.35
C ASP A 56 -2.92 17.94 6.12
N ASP A 57 -4.24 18.02 5.99
CA ASP A 57 -5.22 17.11 6.57
C ASP A 57 -5.51 15.88 5.70
N GLU A 58 -4.75 15.68 4.62
CA GLU A 58 -4.87 14.54 3.72
C GLU A 58 -3.62 13.67 3.76
N VAL A 59 -3.80 12.37 3.53
CA VAL A 59 -2.74 11.44 3.14
C VAL A 59 -2.86 11.16 1.64
N LEU A 60 -1.72 11.00 0.96
CA LEU A 60 -1.68 10.67 -0.47
C LEU A 60 -1.29 9.21 -0.64
N LEU A 61 -2.21 8.41 -1.19
CA LEU A 61 -1.97 7.02 -1.57
C LEU A 61 -1.50 6.96 -3.02
N PHE A 62 -0.40 6.25 -3.26
CA PHE A 62 0.16 6.00 -4.58
C PHE A 62 -0.03 4.53 -4.94
N PHE A 63 -0.91 4.25 -5.89
CA PHE A 63 -1.13 2.90 -6.40
C PHE A 63 -0.32 2.69 -7.68
N ASN A 64 0.53 1.67 -7.70
CA ASN A 64 1.27 1.30 -8.90
C ASN A 64 0.30 0.82 -9.99
N ASN A 65 0.19 1.56 -11.08
CA ASN A 65 -0.77 1.26 -12.15
C ASN A 65 -0.56 -0.13 -12.77
N ALA A 66 0.69 -0.54 -12.96
CA ALA A 66 1.02 -1.85 -13.53
C ALA A 66 0.54 -2.99 -12.62
N ALA A 67 0.67 -2.81 -11.30
CA ALA A 67 0.30 -3.83 -10.33
C ALA A 67 -1.21 -4.00 -10.14
N PHE A 68 -2.01 -3.03 -10.60
CA PHE A 68 -3.47 -3.00 -10.45
C PHE A 68 -4.22 -2.86 -11.78
N ILE A 69 -3.54 -3.05 -12.91
CA ILE A 69 -4.17 -3.03 -14.24
C ILE A 69 -5.39 -3.96 -14.26
N ASP A 70 -6.47 -3.56 -14.90
CA ASP A 70 -7.75 -4.29 -15.02
C ASP A 70 -8.35 -4.72 -13.67
N ASP A 71 -8.10 -3.94 -12.61
CA ASP A 71 -8.65 -4.16 -11.27
C ASP A 71 -9.58 -3.03 -10.86
N VAL A 72 -10.43 -3.32 -9.86
CA VAL A 72 -11.26 -2.34 -9.18
C VAL A 72 -10.84 -2.30 -7.73
N ILE A 73 -10.20 -1.20 -7.36
CA ILE A 73 -9.80 -0.94 -5.98
C ILE A 73 -10.91 -0.18 -5.28
N THR A 74 -11.37 -0.69 -4.14
CA THR A 74 -12.30 0.03 -3.27
C THR A 74 -11.59 0.46 -2.00
N ILE A 75 -11.64 1.76 -1.70
CA ILE A 75 -11.04 2.35 -0.49
C ILE A 75 -12.19 2.95 0.32
N ASN A 76 -12.40 2.44 1.53
CA ASN A 76 -13.47 2.89 2.43
C ASN A 76 -14.85 3.00 1.75
N GLY A 77 -15.14 2.06 0.85
CA GLY A 77 -16.41 1.99 0.10
C GLY A 77 -16.44 2.79 -1.20
N LYS A 78 -15.42 3.61 -1.52
CA LYS A 78 -15.30 4.32 -2.80
C LYS A 78 -14.48 3.50 -3.80
N SER A 79 -15.01 3.31 -5.00
CA SER A 79 -14.38 2.49 -6.04
C SER A 79 -13.55 3.31 -7.02
N TYR A 80 -12.42 2.74 -7.44
CA TYR A 80 -11.47 3.30 -8.38
C TYR A 80 -11.10 2.23 -9.41
N ASN A 81 -11.45 2.46 -10.68
CA ASN A 81 -11.13 1.54 -11.77
C ASN A 81 -9.74 1.82 -12.32
N PHE A 82 -8.88 0.81 -12.37
CA PHE A 82 -7.56 0.89 -12.96
C PHE A 82 -7.62 0.27 -14.36
N GLU A 83 -8.04 1.08 -15.32
CA GLU A 83 -8.24 0.67 -16.72
C GLU A 83 -6.97 0.93 -17.52
N ASN A 84 -6.50 -0.08 -18.26
CA ASN A 84 -5.31 -0.05 -19.13
C ASN A 84 -3.96 0.14 -18.42
N TYR A 85 -2.91 -0.37 -19.06
CA TYR A 85 -1.54 -0.15 -18.59
C TYR A 85 -1.16 1.32 -18.78
N THR A 86 -0.75 1.97 -17.70
CA THR A 86 -0.08 3.27 -17.74
C THR A 86 1.14 3.21 -16.85
N CYS A 87 2.30 3.66 -17.31
CA CYS A 87 3.47 3.72 -16.44
C CYS A 87 3.21 4.69 -15.27
N GLY A 88 3.73 4.35 -14.09
CA GLY A 88 3.69 5.19 -12.91
C GLY A 88 2.55 4.86 -11.95
N TYR A 89 2.08 5.87 -11.23
CA TYR A 89 1.21 5.69 -10.07
C TYR A 89 -0.05 6.54 -10.15
N ARG A 90 -1.18 5.95 -9.78
CA ARG A 90 -2.39 6.70 -9.51
C ARG A 90 -2.36 7.26 -8.11
N GLN A 91 -2.58 8.57 -8.00
CA GLN A 91 -2.68 9.28 -6.74
C GLN A 91 -4.13 9.33 -6.25
N ILE A 92 -4.37 8.92 -5.01
CA ILE A 92 -5.67 9.01 -4.34
C ILE A 92 -5.49 9.72 -3.01
N ARG A 93 -6.24 10.80 -2.80
CA ARG A 93 -6.24 11.56 -1.55
C ARG A 93 -7.29 11.01 -0.59
N ILE A 94 -6.90 10.80 0.66
CA ILE A 94 -7.80 10.38 1.73
C ILE A 94 -7.64 11.34 2.92
N PRO A 95 -8.73 11.80 3.55
CA PRO A 95 -8.63 12.61 4.77
C PRO A 95 -7.95 11.84 5.91
N LYS A 96 -7.04 12.48 6.65
CA LYS A 96 -6.39 11.92 7.85
C LYS A 96 -7.37 11.64 8.98
N SER A 97 -8.56 12.26 8.96
CA SER A 97 -9.66 11.94 9.87
C SER A 97 -10.20 10.51 9.69
N GLU A 98 -9.98 9.90 8.51
CA GLU A 98 -10.24 8.48 8.28
C GLU A 98 -9.13 7.65 8.93
N ALA A 99 -9.21 7.49 10.25
CA ALA A 99 -8.20 6.78 11.05
C ALA A 99 -7.99 5.32 10.62
N LYS A 100 -8.97 4.71 9.95
CA LYS A 100 -8.91 3.34 9.45
C LYS A 100 -9.13 3.31 7.95
N ILE A 101 -8.20 2.72 7.23
CA ILE A 101 -8.25 2.52 5.79
C ILE A 101 -8.52 1.05 5.52
N LYS A 102 -9.60 0.76 4.79
CA LYS A 102 -9.94 -0.56 4.25
C LYS A 102 -9.80 -0.50 2.74
N ILE A 103 -8.95 -1.36 2.19
CA ILE A 103 -8.73 -1.49 0.76
C ILE A 103 -9.15 -2.89 0.33
N THR A 104 -9.96 -2.98 -0.71
CA THR A 104 -10.31 -4.26 -1.34
C THR A 104 -9.97 -4.20 -2.82
N SER A 105 -9.49 -5.32 -3.35
CA SER A 105 -9.18 -5.53 -4.75
C SER A 105 -9.98 -6.75 -5.22
N LYS A 106 -10.27 -6.86 -6.52
CA LYS A 106 -10.80 -8.11 -7.08
C LYS A 106 -9.69 -9.13 -7.32
N LYS A 107 -8.47 -8.65 -7.58
CA LYS A 107 -7.28 -9.47 -7.87
C LYS A 107 -6.51 -9.89 -6.61
N LYS A 108 -6.61 -9.12 -5.54
CA LYS A 108 -5.91 -9.31 -4.26
C LYS A 108 -6.89 -9.34 -3.10
N GLU A 109 -6.49 -9.96 -1.99
CA GLU A 109 -7.29 -10.01 -0.77
C GLU A 109 -7.55 -8.62 -0.18
N SER A 110 -8.51 -8.51 0.73
CA SER A 110 -8.75 -7.25 1.43
C SER A 110 -7.64 -6.94 2.43
N MET A 111 -7.18 -5.69 2.48
CA MET A 111 -6.29 -5.21 3.54
C MET A 111 -6.94 -4.11 4.37
N LYS A 112 -6.53 -4.01 5.64
CA LYS A 112 -6.98 -2.97 6.56
C LYS A 112 -5.79 -2.51 7.39
N PHE A 113 -5.64 -1.21 7.56
CA PHE A 113 -4.63 -0.63 8.45
C PHE A 113 -5.13 0.68 9.05
N ASN A 114 -4.50 1.08 10.16
CA ASN A 114 -4.77 2.35 10.81
C ASN A 114 -3.76 3.39 10.34
N LEU A 115 -4.24 4.59 10.04
CA LEU A 115 -3.40 5.71 9.66
C LEU A 115 -2.69 6.26 10.92
N LYS A 116 -1.36 6.32 10.89
CA LYS A 116 -0.57 7.01 11.92
C LYS A 116 -0.54 8.51 11.61
N LYS A 117 -0.52 9.34 12.66
CA LYS A 117 -0.63 10.80 12.55
C LYS A 117 0.47 11.45 11.70
N GLU A 118 1.66 10.87 11.71
CA GLU A 118 2.87 11.41 11.05
C GLU A 118 3.02 10.96 9.59
N ILE A 119 2.12 10.10 9.10
CA ILE A 119 2.19 9.61 7.71
C ILE A 119 1.47 10.56 6.77
N ASP A 120 2.22 11.04 5.78
CA ASP A 120 1.71 11.91 4.71
C ASP A 120 1.54 11.17 3.38
N TYR A 121 2.28 10.07 3.19
CA TYR A 121 2.35 9.34 1.93
C TYR A 121 2.29 7.83 2.16
N ILE A 122 1.55 7.11 1.31
CA ILE A 122 1.48 5.65 1.35
C ILE A 122 1.66 5.12 -0.06
N ILE A 123 2.72 4.33 -0.29
CA ILE A 123 2.96 3.65 -1.55
C ILE A 123 2.33 2.26 -1.46
N ILE A 124 1.56 1.89 -2.47
CA ILE A 124 0.88 0.60 -2.55
C ILE A 124 1.34 -0.06 -3.85
N ASN A 125 2.24 -1.01 -3.70
CA ASN A 125 2.76 -1.87 -4.75
C ASN A 125 2.05 -3.22 -4.64
N GLY A 126 1.49 -3.72 -5.74
CA GLY A 126 1.07 -5.11 -5.79
C GLY A 126 2.31 -5.98 -5.99
N GLY A 127 2.57 -6.92 -5.08
CA GLY A 127 3.62 -7.92 -5.27
C GLY A 127 3.28 -8.90 -6.39
N PHE A 128 4.31 -9.56 -6.93
CA PHE A 128 4.21 -10.57 -7.99
C PHE A 128 3.30 -11.77 -7.60
N ASP A 129 3.23 -12.11 -6.31
CA ASP A 129 2.45 -13.25 -5.81
C ASP A 129 1.02 -12.89 -5.37
N ASN A 130 0.39 -11.89 -6.00
CA ASN A 130 -0.88 -11.30 -5.56
C ASN A 130 -0.88 -10.70 -4.13
N LYS A 131 0.29 -10.63 -3.49
CA LYS A 131 0.48 -9.98 -2.18
C LYS A 131 0.38 -8.46 -2.29
N TRP A 132 0.10 -7.83 -1.16
CA TRP A 132 0.22 -6.38 -0.98
C TRP A 132 1.62 -6.03 -0.49
N SER A 133 2.19 -4.97 -1.04
CA SER A 133 3.37 -4.32 -0.51
C SER A 133 3.03 -2.86 -0.25
N VAL A 134 3.02 -2.47 1.02
CA VAL A 134 2.57 -1.15 1.46
C VAL A 134 3.72 -0.45 2.19
N THR A 135 4.14 0.70 1.68
CA THR A 135 5.16 1.54 2.32
C THR A 135 4.51 2.80 2.87
N PHE A 136 4.57 2.98 4.18
CA PHE A 136 4.23 4.24 4.83
C PHE A 136 5.44 5.17 4.80
N SER A 137 5.25 6.41 4.36
CA SER A 137 6.32 7.39 4.27
C SER A 137 5.93 8.74 4.86
N GLU A 138 6.85 9.31 5.64
CA GLU A 138 6.78 10.67 6.16
C GLU A 138 7.26 11.73 5.14
N TYR A 139 7.87 11.32 4.04
CA TYR A 139 8.36 12.22 3.00
C TYR A 139 7.89 11.78 1.61
N PHE A 140 7.89 12.73 0.66
CA PHE A 140 7.39 12.48 -0.69
C PHE A 140 8.24 11.38 -1.35
N PRO A 141 7.62 10.29 -1.83
CA PRO A 141 8.37 9.18 -2.38
C PRO A 141 8.87 9.51 -3.78
N THR A 142 10.18 9.38 -3.99
CA THR A 142 10.73 9.32 -5.35
C THR A 142 10.31 8.00 -5.97
N MET A 143 9.50 8.06 -7.04
CA MET A 143 8.99 6.87 -7.70
C MET A 143 9.52 6.81 -9.13
N GLU A 144 10.25 5.75 -9.43
CA GLU A 144 10.73 5.49 -10.77
C GLU A 144 9.65 4.76 -11.58
N CYS A 145 9.55 5.13 -12.86
CA CYS A 145 8.83 4.38 -13.86
C CYS A 145 9.80 3.29 -14.35
N ILE A 146 9.55 2.03 -13.99
CA ILE A 146 10.29 0.87 -14.53
C ILE A 146 9.48 0.28 -15.67
#